data_AF-A0A8H8STD7-F1
#
_entry.id   AF-A0A8H8STD7-F1
#
_cell.length_a   1.000
_cell.length_b   1.000
_cell.length_c   1.000
_cell.angle_alpha   90.00
_cell.angle_beta   90.00
_cell.angle_gamma   90.00
#
_symmetry.space_group_name_H-M   'P 1'
#
loop_
_entity.id
_entity.type
_entity.pdbx_description
1 polymer ?
#
loop_
_entity_poly.entity_id
_entity_poly.type
_entity_poly.pdbx_seq_one_letter_code
_entity_poly.pdbx_strand_id
1 'polypeptide(L)'
;MVDTNPSTSTNNGMSGLHRIPPLRGTDNYNMWRTQMEDILTDLDLYGYVNGTISMPSSATTTTTPSASGSSEKTAQASTSTDINEEYLKWIKSDRKALVNIRLRVDGNVLTHIQGCTTSADAWNTLATTFQVKGTVGLIDL
;
A
#
# COMPACT_ATOMS: atom_id res chain seq x y z
N MET A 1 47.98 8.82 -16.92
CA MET A 1 46.65 8.26 -17.22
C MET A 1 45.71 8.87 -16.20
N VAL A 2 44.81 9.73 -16.66
CA VAL A 2 43.96 10.58 -15.81
C VAL A 2 42.74 9.77 -15.33
N ASP A 3 42.62 9.65 -14.02
CA ASP A 3 41.45 9.15 -13.31
C ASP A 3 40.25 10.09 -13.46
N THR A 4 39.09 9.58 -13.85
CA THR A 4 37.75 10.18 -13.64
C THR A 4 36.73 9.15 -14.17
N ASN A 5 35.69 8.69 -13.49
CA ASN A 5 34.78 9.32 -12.54
C ASN A 5 33.87 8.22 -11.93
N PRO A 6 33.70 8.07 -10.61
CA PRO A 6 32.62 7.25 -10.07
C PRO A 6 31.31 8.02 -10.24
N SER A 7 30.35 7.45 -10.97
CA SER A 7 29.02 8.02 -11.13
C SER A 7 28.36 8.29 -9.77
N THR A 8 28.42 9.55 -9.34
CA THR A 8 27.61 10.06 -8.24
C THR A 8 26.17 10.08 -8.72
N SER A 9 25.39 9.07 -8.32
CA SER A 9 23.96 9.07 -8.54
C SER A 9 23.34 10.12 -7.61
N THR A 10 22.98 11.23 -8.24
CA THR A 10 22.40 12.45 -7.69
C THR A 10 21.09 12.17 -6.94
N ASN A 11 21.06 12.62 -5.68
CA ASN A 11 19.96 13.14 -4.89
C ASN A 11 18.52 12.86 -5.36
N ASN A 12 17.71 12.23 -4.48
CA ASN A 12 16.28 12.53 -4.44
C ASN A 12 15.79 12.63 -3.00
N GLY A 13 15.23 13.80 -2.68
CA GLY A 13 14.83 14.20 -1.34
C GLY A 13 13.55 13.52 -0.86
N MET A 14 13.62 13.02 0.37
CA MET A 14 12.68 13.21 1.49
C MET A 14 13.00 12.13 2.55
N SER A 15 13.22 12.60 3.78
CA SER A 15 13.48 11.86 5.03
C SER A 15 14.73 10.97 5.10
N GLY A 16 15.84 11.58 5.51
CA GLY A 16 17.05 10.89 5.97
C GLY A 16 16.91 10.07 7.26
N LEU A 17 15.69 9.69 7.66
CA LEU A 17 15.42 8.83 8.83
C LEU A 17 15.22 7.35 8.45
N HIS A 18 14.80 7.05 7.22
CA HIS A 18 14.52 5.66 6.78
C HIS A 18 15.07 5.42 5.36
N ARG A 19 16.38 5.19 5.27
CA ARG A 19 17.04 4.85 4.00
C ARG A 19 16.79 3.39 3.64
N ILE A 20 15.61 3.10 3.10
CA ILE A 20 15.29 1.78 2.55
C ILE A 20 15.92 1.65 1.16
N PRO A 21 16.65 0.56 0.85
CA PRO A 21 17.07 0.26 -0.51
C PRO A 21 15.84 0.12 -1.43
N PRO A 22 15.83 0.70 -2.64
CA PRO A 22 14.68 0.59 -3.53
C PRO A 22 14.38 -0.88 -3.86
N LEU A 23 13.11 -1.22 -4.07
CA LEU A 23 12.74 -2.57 -4.53
C LEU A 23 13.32 -2.80 -5.92
N ARG A 24 14.23 -3.77 -6.05
CA ARG A 24 14.89 -4.12 -7.33
C ARG A 24 14.36 -5.43 -7.91
N GLY A 25 13.84 -6.30 -7.06
CA GLY A 25 13.31 -7.59 -7.47
C GLY A 25 13.02 -8.49 -6.28
N THR A 26 12.91 -9.79 -6.55
CA THR A 26 12.64 -10.84 -5.55
C THR A 26 13.70 -10.90 -4.45
N ASP A 27 14.96 -10.60 -4.78
CA ASP A 27 16.11 -10.76 -3.87
C ASP A 27 16.00 -9.87 -2.63
N ASN A 28 15.49 -8.65 -2.81
CA ASN A 28 15.33 -7.68 -1.73
C ASN A 28 13.88 -7.43 -1.34
N TYR A 29 12.92 -8.18 -1.91
CA TYR A 29 11.50 -7.97 -1.68
C TYR A 29 11.11 -8.11 -0.22
N ASN A 30 11.52 -9.18 0.47
CA ASN A 30 11.13 -9.40 1.86
C ASN A 30 11.64 -8.27 2.77
N MET A 31 12.92 -7.89 2.62
CA MET A 31 13.52 -6.80 3.40
C MET A 31 12.92 -5.43 3.07
N TRP A 32 12.64 -5.19 1.79
CA TRP A 32 11.98 -3.96 1.35
C TRP A 32 10.56 -3.88 1.91
N ARG A 33 9.79 -4.97 1.84
CA ARG A 33 8.42 -5.05 2.32
C ARG A 33 8.33 -4.73 3.80
N THR A 34 9.17 -5.35 4.64
CA THR A 34 9.19 -5.08 6.08
C THR A 34 9.46 -3.61 6.37
N GLN A 35 10.51 -3.03 5.78
CA GLN A 35 10.82 -1.62 6.03
C GLN A 35 9.74 -0.68 5.46
N MET A 36 9.13 -1.03 4.33
CA MET A 36 8.07 -0.25 3.73
C MET A 36 6.79 -0.28 4.58
N GLU A 37 6.48 -1.43 5.18
CA GLU A 37 5.42 -1.60 6.17
C GLU A 37 5.67 -0.74 7.41
N ASP A 38 6.91 -0.71 7.93
CA ASP A 38 7.27 0.15 9.06
C ASP A 38 7.05 1.64 8.75
N ILE A 39 7.49 2.11 7.57
CA ILE A 39 7.28 3.51 7.14
C ILE A 39 5.78 3.81 6.99
N LEU A 40 5.02 2.93 6.35
CA LEU A 40 3.60 3.16 6.16
C LEU A 40 2.85 3.13 7.48
N THR A 41 3.30 2.34 8.45
CA THR A 41 2.72 2.28 9.79
C THR A 41 3.05 3.56 10.58
N ASP A 42 4.28 4.04 10.52
CA ASP A 42 4.69 5.31 11.13
C ASP A 42 3.90 6.51 10.59
N LEU A 43 3.55 6.46 9.30
CA LEU A 43 2.74 7.49 8.64
C LEU A 43 1.21 7.30 8.80
N ASP A 44 0.77 6.26 9.51
CA ASP A 44 -0.64 5.87 9.66
C ASP A 44 -1.35 5.60 8.30
N LEU A 45 -0.58 5.07 7.34
CA LEU A 45 -1.00 4.78 5.97
C LEU A 45 -1.15 3.30 5.68
N TYR A 46 -0.54 2.42 6.49
CA TYR A 46 -0.52 0.97 6.22
C TYR A 46 -1.93 0.37 6.12
N GLY A 47 -2.90 0.92 6.86
CA GLY A 47 -4.27 0.44 6.83
C GLY A 47 -4.96 0.57 5.46
N TYR A 48 -4.59 1.58 4.67
CA TYR A 48 -5.10 1.77 3.31
C TYR A 48 -4.49 0.76 2.33
N VAL A 49 -3.28 0.30 2.62
CA VAL A 49 -2.51 -0.62 1.78
C VAL A 49 -2.91 -2.08 2.02
N ASN A 50 -3.04 -2.46 3.29
CA ASN A 50 -3.47 -3.81 3.68
C ASN A 50 -4.99 -4.04 3.54
N GLY A 51 -5.75 -2.98 3.27
CA GLY A 51 -7.21 -3.06 3.09
C GLY A 51 -8.03 -3.04 4.39
N THR A 52 -7.41 -2.86 5.55
CA THR A 52 -8.12 -2.67 6.82
C THR A 52 -8.94 -1.37 6.83
N ILE A 53 -8.49 -0.35 6.09
CA ILE A 53 -9.25 0.87 5.83
C ILE A 53 -9.78 0.79 4.40
N SER A 54 -10.97 0.20 4.26
CA SER A 54 -11.67 0.15 2.98
C SER A 54 -12.24 1.51 2.60
N MET A 55 -12.32 1.77 1.30
CA MET A 55 -12.96 2.99 0.78
C MET A 55 -14.38 3.10 1.37
N PRO A 56 -14.75 4.25 1.97
CA PRO A 56 -16.09 4.45 2.53
C PRO A 56 -17.10 4.45 1.37
N SER A 57 -17.60 3.27 1.01
CA SER A 57 -18.80 3.13 0.20
C SER A 57 -19.97 3.44 1.12
N SER A 58 -20.97 4.20 0.64
CA SER A 58 -22.15 4.65 1.39
C SER A 58 -23.04 3.53 1.99
N ALA A 59 -22.58 2.28 2.05
CA ALA A 59 -23.27 1.15 2.66
C ALA A 59 -22.56 0.73 3.96
N THR A 60 -22.94 1.39 5.04
CA THR A 60 -22.69 0.96 6.43
C THR A 60 -23.05 -0.51 6.62
N THR A 61 -22.07 -1.40 6.82
CA THR A 61 -22.28 -2.65 7.56
C THR A 61 -21.10 -2.93 8.48
N THR A 62 -21.20 -2.34 9.66
CA THR A 62 -20.59 -2.80 10.91
C THR A 62 -20.68 -4.33 10.99
N THR A 63 -19.57 -5.03 10.80
CA THR A 63 -19.46 -6.47 11.12
C THR A 63 -18.61 -6.62 12.37
N THR A 64 -19.23 -6.33 13.51
CA THR A 64 -18.82 -6.86 14.81
C THR A 64 -19.28 -8.31 14.87
N PRO A 65 -18.42 -9.30 15.18
CA PRO A 65 -18.89 -10.65 15.43
C PRO A 65 -19.52 -10.66 16.84
N SER A 66 -20.82 -10.36 16.92
CA SER A 66 -21.58 -10.66 18.13
C SER A 66 -22.92 -11.26 17.74
N ALA A 67 -23.18 -12.42 18.32
CA ALA A 67 -24.32 -13.26 18.06
C ALA A 67 -25.67 -12.56 18.31
N SER A 68 -26.64 -13.01 17.52
CA SER A 68 -28.08 -13.02 17.82
C SER A 68 -28.91 -11.76 17.50
N GLY A 69 -29.86 -11.94 16.57
CA GLY A 69 -31.23 -11.43 16.73
C GLY A 69 -31.66 -10.17 15.95
N SER A 70 -32.25 -10.40 14.78
CA SER A 70 -33.40 -9.75 14.12
C SER A 70 -33.77 -8.26 14.33
N SER A 71 -33.86 -7.58 13.18
CA SER A 71 -34.97 -6.72 12.68
C SER A 71 -35.07 -5.21 12.99
N GLU A 72 -35.07 -4.48 11.85
CA GLU A 72 -35.91 -3.32 11.46
C GLU A 72 -35.47 -1.87 11.73
N LYS A 73 -35.00 -1.25 10.63
CA LYS A 73 -35.39 0.04 10.03
C LYS A 73 -35.92 1.12 10.98
N THR A 74 -35.11 2.16 11.20
CA THR A 74 -35.61 3.53 11.36
C THR A 74 -34.64 4.51 10.69
N ALA A 75 -35.21 5.43 9.91
CA ALA A 75 -34.53 6.42 9.09
C ALA A 75 -33.74 7.43 9.92
N GLN A 76 -32.54 7.79 9.45
CA GLN A 76 -31.87 9.00 9.91
C GLN A 76 -31.28 9.73 8.71
N ALA A 77 -32.01 10.77 8.28
CA ALA A 77 -31.55 11.75 7.31
C ALA A 77 -30.47 12.61 7.97
N SER A 78 -29.21 12.22 7.80
CA SER A 78 -28.00 12.99 8.14
C SER A 78 -26.88 12.44 7.25
N THR A 79 -25.81 13.20 6.98
CA THR A 79 -24.54 12.75 6.36
C THR A 79 -24.38 12.71 4.83
N SER A 80 -24.87 13.69 4.06
CA SER A 80 -24.35 13.89 2.68
C SER A 80 -23.05 14.71 2.62
N THR A 81 -22.72 15.48 3.66
CA THR A 81 -21.49 16.31 3.71
C THR A 81 -20.33 15.52 4.33
N ASP A 82 -20.55 14.82 5.44
CA ASP A 82 -19.50 14.06 6.15
C ASP A 82 -18.92 12.91 5.31
N ILE A 83 -19.75 12.23 4.52
CA ILE A 83 -19.32 11.14 3.63
C ILE A 83 -18.34 11.66 2.56
N ASN A 84 -18.54 12.89 2.07
CA ASN A 84 -17.62 13.49 1.10
C ASN A 84 -16.27 13.82 1.74
N GLU A 85 -16.26 14.29 2.99
CA GLU A 85 -15.02 14.61 3.70
C GLU A 85 -14.19 13.37 4.02
N GLU A 86 -14.83 12.31 4.53
CA GLU A 86 -14.16 11.04 4.82
C GLU A 86 -13.65 10.37 3.54
N TYR A 87 -14.45 10.38 2.46
CA TYR A 87 -14.02 9.90 1.15
C TYR A 87 -12.81 10.67 0.60
N LEU A 88 -12.83 12.00 0.66
CA LEU A 88 -11.70 12.84 0.23
C LEU A 88 -10.45 12.59 1.10
N LYS A 89 -10.62 12.38 2.40
CA LYS A 89 -9.54 12.01 3.31
C LYS A 89 -8.95 10.66 2.93
N TRP A 90 -9.79 9.67 2.66
CA TRP A 90 -9.37 8.34 2.22
C TRP A 90 -8.55 8.41 0.94
N ILE A 91 -9.05 9.11 -0.10
CA ILE A 91 -8.34 9.27 -1.38
C ILE A 91 -6.99 9.97 -1.20
N LYS A 92 -6.92 11.00 -0.36
CA LYS A 92 -5.65 11.71 -0.06
C LYS A 92 -4.63 10.77 0.60
N SER A 93 -5.07 9.99 1.58
CA SER A 93 -4.21 9.04 2.30
C SER A 93 -3.77 7.88 1.40
N ASP A 94 -4.68 7.28 0.64
CA ASP A 94 -4.37 6.23 -0.32
C ASP A 94 -3.37 6.73 -1.38
N ARG A 95 -3.60 7.91 -1.93
CA ARG A 95 -2.66 8.53 -2.89
C ARG A 95 -1.30 8.80 -2.26
N LYS A 96 -1.26 9.23 -0.99
CA LYS A 96 0.00 9.44 -0.25
C LYS A 96 0.74 8.11 -0.07
N ALA A 97 0.03 7.03 0.27
CA ALA A 97 0.61 5.69 0.39
C ALA A 97 1.16 5.21 -0.97
N LEU A 98 0.39 5.37 -2.04
CA LEU A 98 0.79 5.00 -3.40
C LEU A 98 2.05 5.74 -3.85
N VAL A 99 2.14 7.05 -3.61
CA VAL A 99 3.34 7.85 -3.92
C VAL A 99 4.55 7.36 -3.12
N ASN A 100 4.38 7.06 -1.82
CA ASN A 100 5.46 6.51 -1.00
C ASN A 100 5.97 5.18 -1.56
N ILE A 101 5.06 4.28 -1.97
CA ILE A 101 5.44 3.00 -2.61
C ILE A 101 6.21 3.28 -3.90
N ARG A 102 5.67 4.09 -4.81
CA ARG A 102 6.29 4.40 -6.12
C ARG A 102 7.67 5.05 -6.02
N LEU A 103 7.91 5.87 -4.99
CA LEU A 103 9.21 6.51 -4.76
C LEU A 103 10.25 5.55 -4.16
N ARG A 104 9.82 4.43 -3.60
CA ARG A 104 10.66 3.42 -2.92
C ARG A 104 10.88 2.18 -3.78
N VAL A 105 10.45 2.17 -5.03
CA VAL A 105 10.73 1.10 -5.99
C VAL A 105 11.71 1.56 -7.06
N ASP A 106 12.45 0.63 -7.65
CA ASP A 106 13.31 0.90 -8.80
C ASP A 106 12.47 1.12 -10.07
N GLY A 107 13.04 1.81 -11.06
CA GLY A 107 12.36 2.12 -12.33
C GLY A 107 11.83 0.86 -13.05
N ASN A 108 12.56 -0.25 -12.99
CA ASN A 108 12.11 -1.51 -13.58
C ASN A 108 10.86 -2.06 -12.87
N VAL A 109 10.81 -1.93 -11.54
CA VAL A 109 9.68 -2.38 -10.73
C VAL A 109 8.46 -1.47 -10.90
N LEU A 110 8.70 -0.16 -11.06
CA LEU A 110 7.64 0.83 -11.29
C LEU A 110 6.78 0.49 -12.51
N THR A 111 7.36 -0.16 -13.54
CA THR A 111 6.61 -0.57 -14.74
C THR A 111 5.45 -1.52 -14.45
N HIS A 112 5.52 -2.30 -13.35
CA HIS A 112 4.46 -3.23 -12.95
C HIS A 112 3.30 -2.53 -12.24
N ILE A 113 3.56 -1.40 -11.55
CA ILE A 113 2.57 -0.72 -10.70
C ILE A 113 2.13 0.66 -11.22
N GLN A 114 2.59 1.05 -12.40
CA GLN A 114 2.22 2.33 -13.03
C GLN A 114 0.72 2.44 -13.32
N GLY A 115 0.07 1.30 -13.63
CA GLY A 115 -1.36 1.20 -13.89
C GLY A 115 -2.24 1.11 -12.65
N CYS A 116 -1.67 0.82 -11.48
CA CYS A 116 -2.42 0.68 -10.24
C CYS A 116 -3.01 2.03 -9.81
N THR A 117 -4.30 2.04 -9.49
CA THR A 117 -5.04 3.24 -9.10
C THR A 117 -5.10 3.45 -7.60
N THR A 118 -4.92 2.37 -6.82
CA THR A 118 -4.90 2.40 -5.35
C THR A 118 -3.58 1.88 -4.80
N SER A 119 -3.25 2.29 -3.58
CA SER A 119 -2.06 1.81 -2.87
C SER A 119 -2.13 0.31 -2.56
N ALA A 120 -3.31 -0.20 -2.24
CA ALA A 120 -3.56 -1.62 -2.03
C ALA A 120 -3.30 -2.46 -3.29
N ASP A 121 -3.78 -2.00 -4.45
CA ASP A 121 -3.56 -2.68 -5.73
C ASP A 121 -2.07 -2.71 -6.11
N ALA A 122 -1.36 -1.58 -5.92
CA ALA A 122 0.08 -1.53 -6.12
C ALA A 122 0.82 -2.51 -5.20
N TRP A 123 0.47 -2.55 -3.92
CA TRP A 123 1.08 -3.44 -2.94
C TRP A 123 0.85 -4.92 -3.25
N ASN A 124 -0.39 -5.28 -3.59
CA ASN A 124 -0.75 -6.64 -3.99
C ASN A 124 -0.06 -7.07 -5.30
N THR A 125 0.10 -6.15 -6.24
CA THR A 125 0.83 -6.40 -7.49
C THR A 125 2.31 -6.68 -7.21
N LEU A 126 2.96 -5.88 -6.34
CA LEU A 126 4.34 -6.13 -5.94
C LEU A 126 4.48 -7.46 -5.20
N ALA A 127 3.57 -7.78 -4.29
CA ALA A 127 3.55 -9.06 -3.62
C ALA A 127 3.39 -10.21 -4.61
N THR A 128 2.45 -10.12 -5.55
CA THR A 128 2.22 -11.16 -6.54
C THR A 128 3.42 -11.37 -7.48
N THR A 129 4.16 -10.29 -7.78
CA THR A 129 5.27 -10.30 -8.74
C THR A 129 6.61 -10.69 -8.11
N PHE A 130 6.90 -10.20 -6.90
CA PHE A 130 8.23 -10.30 -6.28
C PHE A 130 8.26 -11.07 -4.95
N GLN A 131 7.11 -11.37 -4.35
CA GLN A 131 7.09 -12.30 -3.23
C GLN A 131 7.41 -13.70 -3.79
N VAL A 132 8.51 -14.27 -3.33
CA VAL A 132 8.84 -15.67 -3.61
C VAL A 132 7.72 -16.51 -3.00
N LYS A 133 6.75 -16.91 -3.83
CA LYS A 133 5.75 -17.91 -3.48
C LYS A 133 6.49 -19.23 -3.47
N GLY A 134 6.99 -19.63 -2.31
CA GLY A 134 7.54 -20.97 -2.13
C GLY A 134 6.55 -21.97 -2.70
N THR A 135 6.95 -22.70 -3.73
CA THR A 135 6.18 -23.79 -4.31
C THR A 135 6.15 -24.91 -3.27
N VAL A 136 5.28 -24.79 -2.27
CA VAL A 136 4.89 -25.91 -1.42
C VAL A 136 4.02 -26.80 -2.30
N GLY A 137 4.55 -27.99 -2.56
CA GLY A 137 4.03 -28.92 -3.56
C GLY A 137 2.58 -29.29 -3.36
N LEU A 138 1.86 -29.33 -4.48
CA LEU A 138 0.74 -30.24 -4.65
C LEU A 138 1.14 -31.20 -5.76
N ILE A 139 1.96 -32.17 -5.37
CA ILE A 139 2.02 -33.46 -6.06
C ILE A 139 0.84 -34.22 -5.46
N ASP A 140 -0.35 -34.04 -6.04
CA ASP A 140 -1.45 -34.95 -5.76
C ASP A 140 -1.21 -36.21 -6.60
N LEU A 141 -1.40 -37.35 -5.95
CA LEU A 141 -0.86 -38.69 -6.20
C LEU A 141 -1.24 -39.33 -7.54
#